data_AF-A0A669BLH3-F1
#
_entry.id   AF-A0A669BLH3-F1
#
_cell.length_a   1.000
_cell.length_b   1.000
_cell.length_c   1.000
_cell.angle_alpha   90.00
_cell.angle_beta   90.00
_cell.angle_gamma   90.00
#
_symmetry.space_group_name_H-M   'P 1'
#
loop_
_entity.id
_entity.type
_entity.pdbx_description
1 polymer ?
#
loop_
_entity_poly.entity_id
_entity_poly.type
_entity_poly.pdbx_seq_one_letter_code
_entity_poly.pdbx_strand_id
1 'polypeptide(L)'
;GGSIFTGCFLPVNLKTVVDEWLDSYKRSREAGLLVLINFIVQSCGCKGVVTRKMFDSMQNAEIISTLTKEFNEDSVNYPLCTPGPQLKRFKAGLCEFARVLVRSCRNSLVYDEYLFPSLLALLTGLSDSQVRAFRHTSTLLAIKLMTGLVEVAVVVSVQLQTTQQQYNTENSKRAHDRASDRLEELQATVRELRENREELSSMMNATFRGVFVHRYRDQLPEIRAVCIEELGLWLKMDPEDFLNDGCLKYLGWTMHDKQSPVRLQCVRALQGLYQEKEFIGRLELFTSRFKERILSMVLDKDPDVAVEVVNLLLLIQQ
;
A
#
# COMPACT_ATOMS: atom_id res chain seq x y z
N GLY A 1 -4.79 17.45 13.23
CA GLY A 1 -5.39 16.88 12.01
C GLY A 1 -5.75 17.94 10.97
N GLY A 2 -6.31 19.08 11.38
CA GLY A 2 -6.96 20.03 10.45
C GLY A 2 -6.15 20.49 9.24
N SER A 3 -4.85 20.77 9.40
CA SER A 3 -3.99 21.18 8.27
C SER A 3 -3.81 20.06 7.23
N ILE A 4 -3.51 18.84 7.68
CA ILE A 4 -3.35 17.65 6.81
C ILE A 4 -4.67 17.32 6.09
N PHE A 5 -5.78 17.34 6.83
CA PHE A 5 -7.10 17.07 6.28
C PHE A 5 -7.48 18.09 5.20
N THR A 6 -7.35 19.37 5.52
CA THR A 6 -7.64 20.47 4.57
C THR A 6 -6.74 20.39 3.35
N GLY A 7 -5.48 19.99 3.52
CA GLY A 7 -4.53 19.84 2.44
C GLY A 7 -4.92 18.76 1.41
N CYS A 8 -5.72 17.77 1.80
CA CYS A 8 -6.26 16.79 0.86
C CYS A 8 -7.41 17.34 -0.01
N PHE A 9 -8.07 18.43 0.42
CA PHE A 9 -9.17 19.06 -0.33
C PHE A 9 -8.75 20.26 -1.18
N LEU A 10 -7.62 20.88 -0.84
CA LEU A 10 -7.12 22.10 -1.48
C LEU A 10 -5.93 21.81 -2.40
N PRO A 11 -5.68 22.65 -3.42
CA PRO A 11 -4.48 22.56 -4.26
C PRO A 11 -3.26 23.09 -3.50
N VAL A 12 -2.90 22.45 -2.38
CA VAL A 12 -1.71 22.78 -1.60
C VAL A 12 -0.59 21.79 -1.89
N ASN A 13 0.65 22.21 -1.64
CA ASN A 13 1.80 21.31 -1.75
C ASN A 13 1.80 20.33 -0.56
N LEU A 14 1.31 19.10 -0.78
CA LEU A 14 1.28 18.06 0.24
C LEU A 14 2.66 17.71 0.80
N LYS A 15 3.74 17.93 0.04
CA LYS A 15 5.10 17.77 0.55
C LYS A 15 5.37 18.72 1.72
N THR A 16 5.02 19.99 1.57
CA THR A 16 5.20 21.00 2.63
C THR A 16 4.40 20.63 3.88
N VAL A 17 3.15 20.20 3.70
CA VAL A 17 2.27 19.78 4.81
C VAL A 17 2.85 18.57 5.55
N VAL A 18 3.38 17.59 4.82
CA VAL A 18 4.03 16.40 5.40
C VAL A 18 5.32 16.80 6.11
N ASP A 19 6.16 17.65 5.52
CA ASP A 19 7.42 18.08 6.13
C ASP A 19 7.17 18.84 7.45
N GLU A 20 6.22 19.77 7.48
CA GLU A 20 5.83 20.50 8.70
C GLU A 20 5.30 19.55 9.79
N TRP A 21 4.49 18.57 9.40
CA TRP A 21 4.01 17.56 10.33
C TRP A 21 5.16 16.68 10.85
N LEU A 22 6.11 16.29 9.99
CA LEU A 22 7.29 15.52 10.37
C LEU A 22 8.18 16.28 11.35
N ASP A 23 8.33 17.59 11.18
CA ASP A 23 9.07 18.41 12.14
C ASP A 23 8.35 18.48 13.50
N SER A 24 7.01 18.50 13.50
CA SER A 24 6.26 18.35 14.74
C SER A 24 6.40 16.96 15.37
N TYR A 25 6.40 15.91 14.55
CA TYR A 25 6.57 14.52 14.99
C TYR A 25 7.94 14.29 15.63
N LYS A 26 9.01 14.86 15.04
CA LYS A 26 10.37 14.80 15.62
C LYS A 26 10.47 15.50 16.97
N ARG A 27 9.63 16.50 17.26
CA ARG A 27 9.56 17.18 18.56
C ARG A 27 8.79 16.37 19.61
N SER A 28 7.71 15.70 19.22
CA SER A 28 6.99 14.73 20.06
C SER A 28 6.31 13.70 19.16
N ARG A 29 6.81 12.47 19.22
CA ARG A 29 6.35 11.37 18.37
C ARG A 29 4.87 11.06 18.63
N GLU A 30 4.50 11.06 19.91
CA GLU A 30 3.15 10.73 20.35
C GLU A 30 2.15 11.84 19.95
N ALA A 31 2.53 13.12 20.06
CA ALA A 31 1.66 14.22 19.63
C ALA A 31 1.51 14.25 18.09
N GLY A 32 2.61 14.02 17.37
CA GLY A 32 2.60 13.92 15.91
C GLY A 32 1.73 12.75 15.42
N LEU A 33 1.85 11.58 16.03
CA LEU A 33 1.03 10.42 15.70
C LEU A 33 -0.45 10.67 16.02
N LEU A 34 -0.79 11.27 17.16
CA LEU A 34 -2.17 11.62 17.49
C LEU A 34 -2.81 12.57 16.46
N VAL A 35 -2.03 13.52 15.92
CA VAL A 35 -2.45 14.41 14.84
C VAL A 35 -2.80 13.62 13.57
N LEU A 36 -1.99 12.61 13.25
CA LEU A 36 -2.18 11.74 12.09
C LEU A 36 -3.39 10.82 12.26
N ILE A 37 -3.56 10.23 13.44
CA ILE A 37 -4.72 9.40 13.81
C ILE A 37 -6.01 10.21 13.62
N ASN A 38 -6.08 11.42 14.19
CA ASN A 38 -7.27 12.26 14.05
C ASN A 38 -7.51 12.72 12.61
N PHE A 39 -6.47 12.89 11.79
CA PHE A 39 -6.63 13.11 10.35
C PHE A 39 -7.32 11.92 9.67
N ILE A 40 -6.95 10.69 10.01
CA ILE A 40 -7.59 9.48 9.47
C ILE A 40 -9.05 9.40 9.90
N VAL A 41 -9.34 9.64 11.19
CA VAL A 41 -10.72 9.63 11.73
C VAL A 41 -11.60 10.65 10.99
N GLN A 42 -11.09 11.87 10.77
CA GLN A 42 -11.77 12.90 9.99
C GLN A 42 -11.94 12.50 8.52
N SER A 43 -10.95 11.83 7.92
CA SER A 43 -11.01 11.28 6.56
C SER A 43 -12.10 10.24 6.36
N CYS A 44 -12.43 9.51 7.43
CA CYS A 44 -13.58 8.62 7.47
C CYS A 44 -14.93 9.35 7.59
N GLY A 45 -14.95 10.68 7.76
CA GLY A 45 -16.16 11.46 8.04
C GLY A 45 -16.66 11.36 9.48
N CYS A 46 -15.88 10.75 10.38
CA CYS A 46 -16.21 10.70 11.80
C CYS A 46 -15.95 12.07 12.45
N LYS A 47 -16.94 12.57 13.20
CA LYS A 47 -16.82 13.82 13.96
C LYS A 47 -16.15 13.64 15.33
N GLY A 48 -15.98 12.38 15.75
CA GLY A 48 -15.27 12.02 16.96
C GLY A 48 -13.80 12.43 16.92
N VAL A 49 -13.22 12.58 18.11
CA VAL A 49 -11.82 12.99 18.28
C VAL A 49 -11.13 12.02 19.21
N VAL A 50 -10.04 11.42 18.74
CA VAL A 50 -9.16 10.62 19.60
C VAL A 50 -8.40 11.58 20.49
N THR A 51 -8.74 11.59 21.77
CA THR A 51 -8.10 12.44 22.77
C THR A 51 -6.75 11.87 23.20
N ARG A 52 -5.92 12.71 23.84
CA ARG A 52 -4.64 12.26 24.40
C ARG A 52 -4.82 11.12 25.40
N LYS A 53 -5.82 11.23 26.27
CA LYS A 53 -6.15 10.20 27.26
C LYS A 53 -6.48 8.87 26.60
N MET A 54 -7.31 8.87 25.56
CA MET A 54 -7.63 7.66 24.81
C MET A 54 -6.38 7.04 24.19
N PHE A 55 -5.55 7.86 23.55
CA PHE A 55 -4.31 7.40 22.92
C PHE A 55 -3.32 6.78 23.93
N ASP A 56 -3.22 7.34 25.13
CA ASP A 56 -2.30 6.86 26.16
C ASP A 56 -2.83 5.62 26.92
N SER A 57 -4.16 5.42 26.99
CA SER A 57 -4.76 4.44 27.91
C SER A 57 -5.65 3.38 27.25
N MET A 58 -5.89 3.44 25.94
CA MET A 58 -6.79 2.52 25.25
C MET A 58 -6.08 1.78 24.11
N GLN A 59 -6.51 0.54 23.87
CA GLN A 59 -6.10 -0.19 22.67
C GLN A 59 -6.87 0.32 21.45
N ASN A 60 -6.32 0.08 20.24
CA ASN A 60 -6.96 0.47 18.99
C ASN A 60 -8.42 -0.03 18.88
N ALA A 61 -8.71 -1.25 19.35
CA ALA A 61 -10.06 -1.81 19.33
C ALA A 61 -11.06 -0.98 20.17
N GLU A 62 -10.64 -0.51 21.34
CA GLU A 62 -11.45 0.31 22.24
C GLU A 62 -11.65 1.73 21.70
N ILE A 63 -10.58 2.31 21.10
CA ILE A 63 -10.65 3.60 20.41
C ILE A 63 -11.65 3.50 19.26
N ILE A 64 -11.54 2.49 18.40
CA ILE A 64 -12.43 2.28 17.25
C ILE A 64 -13.87 2.05 17.70
N SER A 65 -14.08 1.27 18.78
CA SER A 65 -15.41 1.08 19.37
C SER A 65 -16.03 2.40 19.84
N THR A 66 -15.22 3.26 20.48
CA THR A 66 -15.66 4.60 20.90
C THR A 66 -16.02 5.48 19.70
N LEU A 67 -15.14 5.53 18.69
CA LEU A 67 -15.38 6.29 17.46
C LEU A 67 -16.60 5.79 16.67
N THR A 68 -16.88 4.49 16.74
CA THR A 68 -18.06 3.88 16.11
C THR A 68 -19.34 4.40 16.76
N LYS A 69 -19.38 4.54 18.09
CA LYS A 69 -20.53 5.12 18.82
C LYS A 69 -20.74 6.60 18.52
N GLU A 70 -19.66 7.33 18.26
CA GLU A 70 -19.69 8.74 17.86
C GLU A 70 -19.95 8.94 16.35
N PHE A 71 -19.97 7.84 15.58
CA PHE A 71 -20.26 7.89 14.16
C PHE A 71 -21.78 8.03 13.98
N ASN A 72 -22.22 9.12 13.35
CA ASN A 72 -23.65 9.30 13.08
C ASN A 72 -24.07 8.33 11.95
N GLU A 73 -24.78 7.26 12.31
CA GLU A 73 -25.26 6.22 11.40
C GLU A 73 -26.21 6.76 10.31
N ASP A 74 -26.85 7.91 10.53
CA ASP A 74 -27.83 8.48 9.60
C ASP A 74 -27.19 9.09 8.34
N SER A 75 -25.88 9.37 8.37
CA SER A 75 -25.15 9.90 7.20
C SER A 75 -24.55 8.76 6.38
N VAL A 76 -25.23 8.39 5.29
CA VAL A 76 -24.69 7.46 4.27
C VAL A 76 -23.43 8.02 3.59
N ASN A 77 -23.23 9.34 3.65
CA ASN A 77 -22.14 10.05 3.00
C ASN A 77 -20.93 10.23 3.93
N TYR A 78 -19.76 9.91 3.40
CA TYR A 78 -18.42 10.17 3.96
C TYR A 78 -17.50 10.65 2.83
N PRO A 79 -16.34 11.29 3.13
CA PRO A 79 -15.53 11.97 2.12
C PRO A 79 -15.16 11.17 0.85
N LEU A 80 -15.03 9.84 0.95
CA LEU A 80 -14.73 8.94 -0.17
C LEU A 80 -15.96 8.40 -0.94
N CYS A 81 -17.19 8.79 -0.56
CA CYS A 81 -18.39 8.43 -1.31
C CYS A 81 -19.32 9.63 -1.63
N THR A 82 -19.08 10.82 -1.07
CA THR A 82 -19.88 12.01 -1.37
C THR A 82 -19.73 12.44 -2.83
N PRO A 83 -20.77 12.42 -3.68
CA PRO A 83 -20.63 12.73 -5.11
C PRO A 83 -20.12 14.16 -5.37
N GLY A 84 -19.30 14.32 -6.40
CA GLY A 84 -18.86 15.63 -6.91
C GLY A 84 -17.35 15.75 -7.17
N PRO A 85 -16.88 16.89 -7.71
CA PRO A 85 -15.46 17.11 -7.99
C PRO A 85 -14.57 17.05 -6.75
N GLN A 86 -15.13 17.42 -5.58
CA GLN A 86 -14.42 17.39 -4.30
C GLN A 86 -14.02 15.97 -3.89
N LEU A 87 -14.82 14.95 -4.21
CA LEU A 87 -14.49 13.54 -3.95
C LEU A 87 -13.27 13.07 -4.72
N LYS A 88 -13.24 13.31 -6.04
CA LYS A 88 -12.10 12.91 -6.88
C LYS A 88 -10.82 13.56 -6.38
N ARG A 89 -10.89 14.83 -6.00
CA ARG A 89 -9.76 15.57 -5.43
C ARG A 89 -9.33 15.01 -4.08
N PHE A 90 -10.26 14.79 -3.16
CA PHE A 90 -9.95 14.25 -1.84
C PHE A 90 -9.32 12.86 -1.93
N LYS A 91 -9.90 11.96 -2.74
CA LYS A 91 -9.32 10.63 -2.98
C LYS A 91 -7.89 10.73 -3.52
N ALA A 92 -7.66 11.59 -4.52
CA ALA A 92 -6.32 11.81 -5.08
C ALA A 92 -5.35 12.39 -4.02
N GLY A 93 -5.81 13.37 -3.23
CA GLY A 93 -5.02 13.96 -2.14
C GLY A 93 -4.66 12.95 -1.05
N LEU A 94 -5.56 12.04 -0.70
CA LEU A 94 -5.31 10.99 0.29
C LEU A 94 -4.28 9.96 -0.21
N CYS A 95 -4.37 9.58 -1.49
CA CYS A 95 -3.38 8.70 -2.12
C CYS A 95 -2.00 9.37 -2.20
N GLU A 96 -1.97 10.64 -2.60
CA GLU A 96 -0.76 11.44 -2.69
C GLU A 96 -0.13 11.65 -1.31
N PHE A 97 -0.93 11.92 -0.28
CA PHE A 97 -0.47 12.03 1.10
C PHE A 97 0.27 10.75 1.54
N ALA A 98 -0.33 9.58 1.33
CA ALA A 98 0.30 8.31 1.69
C ALA A 98 1.66 8.12 0.98
N ARG A 99 1.70 8.41 -0.32
CA ARG A 99 2.92 8.33 -1.14
C ARG A 99 4.01 9.29 -0.64
N VAL A 100 3.65 10.55 -0.40
CA VAL A 100 4.58 11.59 0.07
C VAL A 100 5.07 11.26 1.48
N LEU A 101 4.21 10.78 2.37
CA LEU A 101 4.58 10.39 3.74
C LEU A 101 5.68 9.32 3.73
N VAL A 102 5.49 8.21 3.00
CA VAL A 102 6.51 7.15 2.91
C VAL A 102 7.79 7.69 2.27
N ARG A 103 7.68 8.43 1.18
CA ARG A 103 8.83 8.99 0.47
C ARG A 103 9.66 9.96 1.33
N SER A 104 9.02 10.79 2.15
CA SER A 104 9.71 11.69 3.08
C SER A 104 10.37 10.96 4.26
N CYS A 105 9.91 9.74 4.58
CA CYS A 105 10.42 8.94 5.70
C CYS A 105 11.43 7.85 5.28
N ARG A 106 11.57 7.55 3.99
CA ARG A 106 12.28 6.38 3.44
C ARG A 106 13.74 6.17 3.87
N ASN A 107 14.40 7.22 4.35
CA ASN A 107 15.81 7.20 4.77
C ASN A 107 15.98 7.16 6.30
N SER A 108 14.89 7.16 7.07
CA SER A 108 14.96 7.18 8.54
C SER A 108 13.70 6.63 9.19
N LEU A 109 12.62 7.41 9.23
CA LEU A 109 11.43 7.13 10.04
C LEU A 109 10.60 5.92 9.58
N VAL A 110 10.87 5.36 8.40
CA VAL A 110 10.31 4.07 8.01
C VAL A 110 10.85 2.92 8.91
N TYR A 111 12.03 3.08 9.48
CA TYR A 111 12.72 2.07 10.29
C TYR A 111 12.71 2.38 11.80
N ASP A 112 11.90 3.34 12.26
CA ASP A 112 11.91 3.78 13.66
C ASP A 112 11.09 2.90 14.62
N GLU A 113 10.58 1.77 14.12
CA GLU A 113 9.72 0.80 14.80
C GLU A 113 8.48 1.41 15.51
N TYR A 114 8.12 2.66 15.21
CA TYR A 114 7.06 3.37 15.93
C TYR A 114 6.02 3.98 15.00
N LEU A 115 6.42 4.83 14.04
CA LEU A 115 5.48 5.58 13.21
C LEU A 115 4.60 4.65 12.35
N PHE A 116 5.24 3.89 11.45
CA PHE A 116 4.52 3.04 10.50
C PHE A 116 3.88 1.83 11.17
N PRO A 117 4.53 1.11 12.11
CA PRO A 117 3.87 0.04 12.86
C PRO A 117 2.59 0.49 13.57
N SER A 118 2.63 1.63 14.27
CA SER A 118 1.45 2.16 14.97
C SER A 118 0.34 2.60 14.01
N LEU A 119 0.72 3.24 12.90
CA LEU A 119 -0.20 3.67 11.84
C LEU A 119 -0.90 2.47 11.18
N LEU A 120 -0.13 1.46 10.76
CA LEU A 120 -0.64 0.25 10.11
C LEU A 120 -1.50 -0.58 11.07
N ALA A 121 -1.16 -0.64 12.36
CA ALA A 121 -1.99 -1.30 13.37
C ALA A 121 -3.37 -0.64 13.51
N LEU A 122 -3.43 0.70 13.53
CA LEU A 122 -4.71 1.41 13.56
C LEU A 122 -5.51 1.19 12.27
N LEU A 123 -4.87 1.31 11.11
CA LEU A 123 -5.53 1.12 9.82
C LEU A 123 -6.05 -0.31 9.67
N THR A 124 -5.32 -1.30 10.16
CA THR A 124 -5.78 -2.71 10.21
C THR A 124 -7.06 -2.83 11.02
N GLY A 125 -7.09 -2.27 12.24
CA GLY A 125 -8.30 -2.28 13.08
C GLY A 125 -9.49 -1.57 12.42
N LEU A 126 -9.27 -0.41 11.80
CA LEU A 126 -10.32 0.34 11.09
C LEU A 126 -10.84 -0.44 9.86
N SER A 127 -9.96 -1.19 9.19
CA SER A 127 -10.32 -1.98 8.01
C SER A 127 -11.22 -3.17 8.32
N ASP A 128 -11.22 -3.62 9.58
CA ASP A 128 -12.05 -4.71 10.08
C ASP A 128 -13.39 -4.24 10.68
N SER A 129 -13.61 -2.93 10.79
CA SER A 129 -14.84 -2.36 11.35
C SER A 129 -16.09 -2.69 10.52
N GLN A 130 -17.26 -2.76 11.15
CA GLN A 130 -18.55 -2.84 10.44
C GLN A 130 -18.98 -1.49 9.83
N VAL A 131 -18.34 -0.38 10.22
CA VAL A 131 -18.59 0.94 9.63
C VAL A 131 -17.94 1.04 8.25
N ARG A 132 -18.78 1.16 7.22
CA ARG A 132 -18.36 1.30 5.80
C ARG A 132 -17.28 2.36 5.61
N ALA A 133 -17.45 3.53 6.22
CA ALA A 133 -16.54 4.65 6.06
C ALA A 133 -15.14 4.37 6.63
N PHE A 134 -15.07 3.69 7.78
CA PHE A 134 -13.80 3.23 8.35
C PHE A 134 -13.12 2.23 7.43
N ARG A 135 -13.84 1.20 6.97
CA ARG A 135 -13.25 0.20 6.07
C ARG A 135 -12.70 0.80 4.79
N HIS A 136 -13.50 1.62 4.10
CA HIS A 136 -13.11 2.15 2.80
C HIS A 136 -11.88 3.06 2.92
N THR A 137 -11.91 4.00 3.87
CA THR A 137 -10.83 4.98 4.05
C THR A 137 -9.54 4.34 4.53
N SER A 138 -9.64 3.46 5.54
CA SER A 138 -8.46 2.78 6.09
C SER A 138 -7.84 1.81 5.10
N THR A 139 -8.65 1.08 4.32
CA THR A 139 -8.13 0.18 3.28
C THR A 139 -7.40 0.98 2.21
N LEU A 140 -7.98 2.07 1.71
CA LEU A 140 -7.33 2.91 0.70
C LEU A 140 -5.96 3.41 1.20
N LEU A 141 -5.91 3.93 2.43
CA LEU A 141 -4.65 4.39 3.04
C LEU A 141 -3.64 3.27 3.24
N ALA A 142 -4.04 2.16 3.85
CA ALA A 142 -3.14 1.04 4.14
C ALA A 142 -2.52 0.47 2.86
N ILE A 143 -3.33 0.29 1.82
CA ILE A 143 -2.87 -0.26 0.55
C ILE A 143 -1.97 0.76 -0.19
N LYS A 144 -2.23 2.07 -0.11
CA LYS A 144 -1.33 3.09 -0.67
C LYS A 144 -0.02 3.24 0.10
N LEU A 145 -0.04 3.09 1.42
CA LEU A 145 1.17 3.03 2.25
C LEU A 145 1.99 1.79 1.90
N MET A 146 1.34 0.63 1.73
CA MET A 146 1.96 -0.60 1.27
C MET A 146 2.70 -0.40 -0.05
N THR A 147 2.07 0.24 -1.04
CA THR A 147 2.72 0.57 -2.32
C THR A 147 3.99 1.41 -2.13
N GLY A 148 3.94 2.42 -1.26
CA GLY A 148 5.14 3.19 -0.90
C GLY A 148 6.22 2.34 -0.20
N LEU A 149 5.84 1.41 0.67
CA LEU A 149 6.79 0.50 1.33
C LEU A 149 7.45 -0.45 0.34
N VAL A 150 6.70 -0.97 -0.65
CA VAL A 150 7.25 -1.77 -1.75
C VAL A 150 8.27 -0.96 -2.55
N GLU A 151 7.98 0.31 -2.89
CA GLU A 151 8.94 1.19 -3.57
C GLU A 151 10.25 1.35 -2.78
N VAL A 152 10.18 1.50 -1.46
CA VAL A 152 11.36 1.60 -0.59
C VAL A 152 12.11 0.27 -0.53
N ALA A 153 11.39 -0.86 -0.40
CA ALA A 153 11.98 -2.20 -0.34
C ALA A 153 12.77 -2.55 -1.62
N VAL A 154 12.26 -2.17 -2.79
CA VAL A 154 12.97 -2.32 -4.06
C VAL A 154 14.27 -1.51 -4.06
N VAL A 155 14.23 -0.25 -3.62
CA VAL A 155 15.43 0.60 -3.53
C VAL A 155 16.48 0.01 -2.58
N VAL A 156 16.05 -0.43 -1.39
CA VAL A 156 16.94 -1.07 -0.41
C VAL A 156 17.52 -2.37 -0.96
N SER A 157 16.74 -3.16 -1.68
CA SER A 157 17.20 -4.42 -2.29
C SER A 157 18.29 -4.19 -3.36
N VAL A 158 18.13 -3.17 -4.21
CA VAL A 158 19.15 -2.78 -5.19
C VAL A 158 20.42 -2.28 -4.51
N GLN A 159 20.30 -1.48 -3.46
CA GLN A 159 21.44 -1.01 -2.67
C GLN A 159 22.16 -2.18 -2.01
N LEU A 160 21.42 -3.11 -1.41
CA LEU A 160 21.97 -4.30 -0.77
C LEU A 160 22.75 -5.17 -1.77
N GLN A 161 22.19 -5.44 -2.96
CA GLN A 161 22.89 -6.20 -4.00
C GLN A 161 24.20 -5.52 -4.43
N THR A 162 24.15 -4.21 -4.67
CA THR A 162 25.32 -3.41 -5.08
C THR A 162 26.42 -3.43 -4.01
N THR A 163 26.06 -3.14 -2.76
CA THR A 163 27.02 -3.11 -1.64
C THR A 163 27.57 -4.51 -1.36
N GLN A 164 26.75 -5.56 -1.48
CA GLN A 164 27.20 -6.94 -1.34
C GLN A 164 28.22 -7.33 -2.42
N GLN A 165 28.03 -6.90 -3.66
CA GLN A 165 28.99 -7.15 -4.74
C GLN A 165 30.32 -6.40 -4.50
N GLN A 166 30.25 -5.16 -4.00
CA GLN A 166 31.44 -4.39 -3.61
C GLN A 166 32.21 -5.08 -2.48
N TYR A 167 31.50 -5.55 -1.44
CA TYR A 167 32.08 -6.34 -0.36
C TYR A 167 32.79 -7.59 -0.89
N ASN A 168 32.11 -8.38 -1.74
CA ASN A 168 32.68 -9.61 -2.30
C ASN A 168 33.94 -9.33 -3.12
N THR A 169 33.94 -8.24 -3.91
CA THR A 169 35.08 -7.82 -4.72
C THR A 169 36.26 -7.44 -3.84
N GLU A 170 36.05 -6.62 -2.81
CA GLU A 170 37.11 -6.22 -1.87
C GLU A 170 37.65 -7.43 -1.10
N ASN A 171 36.77 -8.32 -0.64
CA ASN A 171 37.15 -9.53 0.10
C ASN A 171 37.99 -10.51 -0.75
N SER A 172 37.71 -10.58 -2.06
CA SER A 172 38.44 -11.44 -2.99
C SER A 172 39.87 -10.99 -3.30
N LYS A 173 40.23 -9.75 -2.94
CA LYS A 173 41.60 -9.24 -3.14
C LYS A 173 42.60 -9.99 -2.26
N ARG A 174 43.85 -10.01 -2.74
CA ARG A 174 45.00 -10.53 -1.99
C ARG A 174 45.18 -9.73 -0.71
N ALA A 175 45.73 -10.35 0.34
CA ALA A 175 45.84 -9.73 1.66
C ALA A 175 46.53 -8.34 1.66
N HIS A 176 47.54 -8.15 0.79
CA HIS A 176 48.24 -6.86 0.67
C HIS A 176 47.44 -5.76 -0.06
N ASP A 177 46.50 -6.13 -0.94
CA ASP A 177 45.67 -5.20 -1.73
C ASP A 177 44.31 -4.91 -1.07
N ARG A 178 44.02 -5.63 0.03
CA ARG A 178 42.74 -5.59 0.73
C ARG A 178 42.74 -4.47 1.76
N ALA A 179 41.80 -3.54 1.64
CA ALA A 179 41.59 -2.51 2.65
C ALA A 179 40.68 -3.04 3.78
N SER A 180 41.24 -3.32 4.96
CA SER A 180 40.49 -3.87 6.10
C SER A 180 39.36 -2.95 6.55
N ASP A 181 39.66 -1.66 6.75
CA ASP A 181 38.68 -0.67 7.22
C ASP A 181 37.49 -0.56 6.25
N ARG A 182 37.75 -0.50 4.95
CA ARG A 182 36.71 -0.49 3.91
C ARG A 182 35.87 -1.76 3.92
N LEU A 183 36.50 -2.91 4.18
CA LEU A 183 35.78 -4.19 4.23
C LEU A 183 34.84 -4.23 5.43
N GLU A 184 35.27 -3.71 6.59
CA GLU A 184 34.46 -3.59 7.79
C GLU A 184 33.28 -2.62 7.60
N GLU A 185 33.51 -1.46 6.98
CA GLU A 185 32.47 -0.49 6.63
C GLU A 185 31.42 -1.12 5.70
N LEU A 186 31.86 -1.75 4.61
CA LEU A 186 30.96 -2.43 3.67
C LEU A 186 30.15 -3.53 4.36
N GLN A 187 30.77 -4.28 5.27
CA GLN A 187 30.08 -5.32 6.03
C GLN A 187 29.03 -4.73 6.96
N ALA A 188 29.32 -3.60 7.62
CA ALA A 188 28.36 -2.90 8.46
C ALA A 188 27.16 -2.40 7.64
N THR A 189 27.40 -1.75 6.50
CA THR A 189 26.33 -1.29 5.61
C THR A 189 25.49 -2.45 5.06
N VAL A 190 26.09 -3.59 4.70
CA VAL A 190 25.34 -4.78 4.28
C VAL A 190 24.43 -5.29 5.40
N ARG A 191 24.89 -5.29 6.65
CA ARG A 191 24.06 -5.71 7.80
C ARG A 191 22.87 -4.77 7.99
N GLU A 192 23.12 -3.47 8.02
CA GLU A 192 22.07 -2.44 8.15
C GLU A 192 21.02 -2.54 7.03
N LEU A 193 21.45 -2.68 5.78
CA LEU A 193 20.52 -2.81 4.65
C LEU A 193 19.68 -4.10 4.72
N ARG A 194 20.20 -5.18 5.30
CA ARG A 194 19.44 -6.42 5.52
C ARG A 194 18.38 -6.23 6.60
N GLU A 195 18.74 -5.64 7.73
CA GLU A 195 17.82 -5.31 8.81
C GLU A 195 16.68 -4.39 8.31
N ASN A 196 17.04 -3.34 7.57
CA ASN A 196 16.06 -2.44 6.93
C ASN A 196 15.10 -3.20 5.99
N ARG A 197 15.61 -4.16 5.22
CA ARG A 197 14.79 -4.99 4.32
C ARG A 197 13.85 -5.90 5.12
N GLU A 198 14.32 -6.48 6.21
CA GLU A 198 13.50 -7.34 7.09
C GLU A 198 12.35 -6.56 7.73
N GLU A 199 12.62 -5.35 8.22
CA GLU A 199 11.59 -4.48 8.80
C GLU A 199 10.53 -4.07 7.76
N LEU A 200 10.97 -3.68 6.56
CA LEU A 200 10.06 -3.41 5.44
C LEU A 200 9.20 -4.63 5.10
N SER A 201 9.82 -5.82 4.99
CA SER A 201 9.11 -7.06 4.70
C SER A 201 8.10 -7.42 5.80
N SER A 202 8.44 -7.17 7.06
CA SER A 202 7.53 -7.36 8.21
C SER A 202 6.28 -6.49 8.08
N MET A 203 6.45 -5.18 7.86
CA MET A 203 5.32 -4.25 7.67
C MET A 203 4.49 -4.60 6.43
N MET A 204 5.16 -5.00 5.34
CA MET A 204 4.50 -5.43 4.11
C MET A 204 3.64 -6.68 4.32
N ASN A 205 4.19 -7.69 4.98
CA ASN A 205 3.47 -8.92 5.32
C ASN A 205 2.30 -8.67 6.27
N ALA A 206 2.49 -7.81 7.28
CA ALA A 206 1.44 -7.43 8.22
C ALA A 206 0.27 -6.75 7.50
N THR A 207 0.56 -5.82 6.58
CA THR A 207 -0.47 -5.13 5.80
C THR A 207 -1.17 -6.06 4.83
N PHE A 208 -0.42 -6.94 4.16
CA PHE A 208 -0.99 -7.93 3.24
C PHE A 208 -1.95 -8.88 3.96
N ARG A 209 -1.52 -9.45 5.09
CA ARG A 209 -2.33 -10.41 5.86
C ARG A 209 -3.47 -9.74 6.62
N GLY A 210 -3.21 -8.60 7.26
CA GLY A 210 -4.17 -7.90 8.11
C GLY A 210 -5.22 -7.11 7.33
N VAL A 211 -4.88 -6.58 6.16
CA VAL A 211 -5.79 -5.75 5.36
C VAL A 211 -6.13 -6.42 4.03
N PHE A 212 -5.15 -6.63 3.15
CA PHE A 212 -5.42 -7.03 1.77
C PHE A 212 -6.23 -8.34 1.67
N VAL A 213 -5.81 -9.40 2.37
CA VAL A 213 -6.48 -10.72 2.35
C VAL A 213 -7.94 -10.68 2.83
N HIS A 214 -8.29 -9.69 3.65
CA HIS A 214 -9.67 -9.51 4.12
C HIS A 214 -10.47 -8.59 3.20
N ARG A 215 -9.82 -7.59 2.59
CA ARG A 215 -10.50 -6.49 1.87
C ARG A 215 -10.58 -6.68 0.35
N TYR A 216 -9.75 -7.50 -0.29
CA TYR A 216 -9.90 -7.83 -1.71
C TYR A 216 -11.26 -8.48 -2.04
N ARG A 217 -11.91 -9.04 -1.01
CA ARG A 217 -13.23 -9.69 -1.03
C ARG A 217 -14.28 -8.93 -0.21
N ASP A 218 -14.08 -7.63 0.05
CA ASP A 218 -15.05 -6.80 0.76
C ASP A 218 -16.41 -6.76 0.03
N GLN A 219 -17.50 -6.47 0.74
CA GLN A 219 -18.82 -6.29 0.13
C GLN A 219 -18.84 -5.09 -0.85
N LEU A 220 -18.02 -4.07 -0.61
CA LEU A 220 -17.97 -2.86 -1.45
C LEU A 220 -17.05 -3.05 -2.65
N PRO A 221 -17.56 -2.90 -3.90
CA PRO A 221 -16.73 -3.06 -5.09
C PRO A 221 -15.60 -2.05 -5.19
N GLU A 222 -15.76 -0.84 -4.65
CA GLU A 222 -14.72 0.19 -4.67
C GLU A 222 -13.49 -0.22 -3.85
N ILE A 223 -13.72 -0.93 -2.73
CA ILE A 223 -12.65 -1.48 -1.89
C ILE A 223 -11.96 -2.63 -2.63
N ARG A 224 -12.74 -3.56 -3.21
CA ARG A 224 -12.15 -4.68 -3.96
C ARG A 224 -11.32 -4.19 -5.15
N ALA A 225 -11.84 -3.21 -5.89
CA ALA A 225 -11.16 -2.63 -7.04
C ALA A 225 -9.80 -2.01 -6.66
N VAL A 226 -9.73 -1.23 -5.57
CA VAL A 226 -8.45 -0.63 -5.14
C VAL A 226 -7.46 -1.68 -4.66
N CYS A 227 -7.91 -2.73 -3.95
CA CYS A 227 -7.01 -3.81 -3.55
C CYS A 227 -6.39 -4.49 -4.78
N ILE A 228 -7.18 -4.76 -5.80
CA ILE A 228 -6.71 -5.43 -7.03
C ILE A 228 -5.81 -4.53 -7.87
N GLU A 229 -6.16 -3.26 -8.01
CA GLU A 229 -5.33 -2.27 -8.71
C GLU A 229 -3.91 -2.23 -8.11
N GLU A 230 -3.83 -2.13 -6.78
CA GLU A 230 -2.55 -2.01 -6.07
C GLU A 230 -1.78 -3.34 -6.02
N LEU A 231 -2.47 -4.48 -5.93
CA LEU A 231 -1.81 -5.79 -6.09
C LEU A 231 -1.11 -5.89 -7.45
N GLY A 232 -1.75 -5.42 -8.52
CA GLY A 232 -1.14 -5.36 -9.85
C GLY A 232 0.16 -4.56 -9.87
N LEU A 233 0.20 -3.43 -9.13
CA LEU A 233 1.41 -2.63 -8.99
C LEU A 233 2.50 -3.38 -8.22
N TRP A 234 2.18 -4.04 -7.11
CA TRP A 234 3.18 -4.77 -6.32
C TRP A 234 3.80 -5.93 -7.11
N LEU A 235 2.96 -6.69 -7.82
CA LEU A 235 3.39 -7.78 -8.71
C LEU A 235 4.39 -7.31 -9.77
N LYS A 236 4.24 -6.07 -10.26
CA LYS A 236 5.10 -5.48 -11.28
C LYS A 236 6.35 -4.84 -10.69
N MET A 237 6.23 -4.14 -9.56
CA MET A 237 7.33 -3.37 -8.96
C MET A 237 8.35 -4.26 -8.24
N ASP A 238 7.87 -5.30 -7.56
CA ASP A 238 8.71 -6.21 -6.79
C ASP A 238 8.35 -7.68 -7.11
N PRO A 239 8.68 -8.14 -8.32
CA PRO A 239 8.30 -9.47 -8.77
C PRO A 239 8.94 -10.57 -7.92
N GLU A 240 10.11 -10.35 -7.32
CA GLU A 240 10.77 -11.35 -6.46
C GLU A 240 9.89 -11.73 -5.27
N ASP A 241 9.33 -10.76 -4.56
CA ASP A 241 8.48 -11.01 -3.40
C ASP A 241 7.01 -11.28 -3.79
N PHE A 242 6.50 -10.65 -4.84
CA PHE A 242 5.06 -10.68 -5.14
C PHE A 242 4.66 -11.59 -6.31
N LEU A 243 5.47 -11.75 -7.38
CA LEU A 243 5.04 -12.43 -8.61
C LEU A 243 5.06 -13.97 -8.50
N ASN A 244 4.27 -14.51 -7.58
CA ASN A 244 4.14 -15.93 -7.30
C ASN A 244 2.66 -16.34 -7.22
N ASP A 245 2.40 -17.65 -7.26
CA ASP A 245 1.03 -18.19 -7.20
C ASP A 245 0.26 -17.77 -5.94
N GLY A 246 0.99 -17.53 -4.84
CA GLY A 246 0.44 -17.05 -3.58
C GLY A 246 -0.30 -15.72 -3.73
N CYS A 247 0.19 -14.84 -4.61
CA CYS A 247 -0.41 -13.54 -4.91
C CYS A 247 -1.26 -13.56 -6.19
N LEU A 248 -0.78 -14.20 -7.26
CA LEU A 248 -1.49 -14.23 -8.55
C LEU A 248 -2.89 -14.84 -8.45
N LYS A 249 -3.11 -15.79 -7.54
CA LYS A 249 -4.45 -16.37 -7.29
C LYS A 249 -5.52 -15.32 -7.00
N TYR A 250 -5.17 -14.18 -6.39
CA TYR A 250 -6.14 -13.14 -6.08
C TYR A 250 -6.64 -12.43 -7.35
N LEU A 251 -5.77 -12.19 -8.34
CA LEU A 251 -6.22 -11.72 -9.67
C LEU A 251 -7.10 -12.78 -10.34
N GLY A 252 -6.67 -14.03 -10.26
CA GLY A 252 -7.36 -15.20 -10.81
C GLY A 252 -8.81 -15.34 -10.33
N TRP A 253 -8.99 -15.30 -9.01
CA TRP A 253 -10.31 -15.36 -8.39
C TRP A 253 -11.16 -14.13 -8.73
N THR A 254 -10.54 -12.95 -8.68
CA THR A 254 -11.28 -11.68 -8.80
C THR A 254 -11.71 -11.36 -10.25
N MET A 255 -11.16 -12.04 -11.25
CA MET A 255 -11.76 -12.03 -12.61
C MET A 255 -13.21 -12.54 -12.65
N HIS A 256 -13.68 -13.25 -11.63
CA HIS A 256 -15.05 -13.74 -11.50
C HIS A 256 -15.97 -12.78 -10.73
N ASP A 257 -15.47 -11.60 -10.36
CA ASP A 257 -16.25 -10.62 -9.61
C ASP A 257 -17.54 -10.24 -10.34
N LYS A 258 -18.61 -9.98 -9.58
CA LYS A 258 -19.91 -9.62 -10.13
C LYS A 258 -19.92 -8.19 -10.70
N GLN A 259 -19.06 -7.32 -10.20
CA GLN A 259 -19.01 -5.90 -10.55
C GLN A 259 -17.94 -5.65 -11.61
N SER A 260 -18.32 -5.01 -12.72
CA SER A 260 -17.41 -4.77 -13.85
C SER A 260 -16.20 -3.90 -13.50
N PRO A 261 -16.26 -2.88 -12.61
CA PRO A 261 -15.07 -2.11 -12.26
C PRO A 261 -13.97 -2.96 -11.62
N VAL A 262 -14.34 -4.01 -10.88
CA VAL A 262 -13.38 -4.90 -10.22
C VAL A 262 -12.74 -5.84 -11.25
N ARG A 263 -13.55 -6.40 -12.17
CA ARG A 263 -13.03 -7.22 -13.28
C ARG A 263 -12.10 -6.41 -14.18
N LEU A 264 -12.44 -5.16 -14.47
CA LEU A 264 -11.63 -4.23 -15.25
C LEU A 264 -10.24 -4.04 -14.62
N GLN A 265 -10.16 -3.84 -13.30
CA GLN A 265 -8.87 -3.72 -12.60
C GLN A 265 -8.05 -5.02 -12.67
N CYS A 266 -8.69 -6.19 -12.61
CA CYS A 266 -7.97 -7.46 -12.78
C CYS A 266 -7.31 -7.54 -14.16
N VAL A 267 -8.07 -7.20 -15.21
CA VAL A 267 -7.59 -7.27 -16.60
C VAL A 267 -6.44 -6.28 -16.82
N ARG A 268 -6.55 -5.05 -16.32
CA ARG A 268 -5.49 -4.04 -16.41
C ARG A 268 -4.22 -4.44 -15.65
N ALA A 269 -4.37 -4.99 -14.44
CA ALA A 269 -3.25 -5.55 -13.70
C ALA A 269 -2.54 -6.63 -14.51
N LEU A 270 -3.29 -7.58 -15.09
CA LEU A 270 -2.72 -8.62 -15.94
C LEU A 270 -2.03 -8.06 -17.17
N GLN A 271 -2.63 -7.10 -17.88
CA GLN A 271 -1.99 -6.44 -19.03
C GLN A 271 -0.62 -5.86 -18.64
N GLY A 272 -0.53 -5.18 -17.48
CA GLY A 272 0.72 -4.64 -16.98
C GLY A 272 1.80 -5.68 -16.71
N LEU A 273 1.42 -6.93 -16.41
CA LEU A 273 2.33 -8.06 -16.21
C LEU A 273 2.73 -8.74 -17.53
N TYR A 274 1.79 -8.99 -18.45
CA TYR A 274 2.11 -9.60 -19.76
C TYR A 274 2.85 -8.66 -20.71
N GLN A 275 2.87 -7.36 -20.45
CA GLN A 275 3.76 -6.42 -21.13
C GLN A 275 5.25 -6.69 -20.85
N GLU A 276 5.58 -7.26 -19.69
CA GLU A 276 6.96 -7.52 -19.28
C GLU A 276 7.40 -8.93 -19.70
N LYS A 277 8.23 -9.01 -20.74
CA LYS A 277 8.67 -10.30 -21.33
C LYS A 277 9.35 -11.22 -20.33
N GLU A 278 10.05 -10.66 -19.35
CA GLU A 278 10.74 -11.41 -18.30
C GLU A 278 9.76 -12.13 -17.35
N PHE A 279 8.50 -11.69 -17.29
CA PHE A 279 7.49 -12.25 -16.38
C PHE A 279 6.76 -13.44 -16.98
N ILE A 280 6.80 -13.64 -18.30
CA ILE A 280 5.97 -14.62 -19.01
C ILE A 280 6.15 -16.03 -18.45
N GLY A 281 7.38 -16.47 -18.18
CA GLY A 281 7.64 -17.79 -17.59
C GLY A 281 6.99 -17.99 -16.22
N ARG A 282 6.87 -16.92 -15.41
CA ARG A 282 6.18 -16.96 -14.11
C ARG A 282 4.65 -16.91 -14.23
N LEU A 283 4.13 -16.53 -15.40
CA LEU A 283 2.70 -16.41 -15.68
C LEU A 283 2.12 -17.65 -16.38
N GLU A 284 2.94 -18.61 -16.85
CA GLU A 284 2.46 -19.78 -17.60
C GLU A 284 1.40 -20.59 -16.87
N LEU A 285 1.65 -20.91 -15.59
CA LEU A 285 0.71 -21.68 -14.78
C LEU A 285 -0.60 -20.92 -14.56
N PHE A 286 -0.51 -19.61 -14.31
CA PHE A 286 -1.67 -18.74 -14.18
C PHE A 286 -2.48 -18.72 -15.49
N THR A 287 -1.80 -18.52 -16.62
CA THR A 287 -2.39 -18.49 -17.97
C THR A 287 -3.15 -19.77 -18.23
N SER A 288 -2.49 -20.92 -18.05
CA SER A 288 -3.07 -22.25 -18.26
C SER A 288 -4.32 -22.46 -17.40
N ARG A 289 -4.24 -22.11 -16.12
CA ARG A 289 -5.33 -22.29 -15.16
C ARG A 289 -6.55 -21.41 -15.46
N PHE A 290 -6.34 -20.17 -15.88
CA PHE A 290 -7.42 -19.18 -16.04
C PHE A 290 -7.77 -18.88 -17.51
N LYS A 291 -7.16 -19.59 -18.47
CA LYS A 291 -7.37 -19.41 -19.91
C LYS A 291 -8.84 -19.33 -20.30
N GLU A 292 -9.63 -20.33 -19.90
CA GLU A 292 -11.07 -20.40 -20.23
C GLU A 292 -11.82 -19.19 -19.67
N ARG A 293 -11.46 -18.75 -18.45
CA ARG A 293 -12.08 -17.56 -17.87
C ARG A 293 -11.72 -16.31 -18.66
N ILE A 294 -10.45 -16.11 -19.00
CA ILE A 294 -9.97 -14.95 -19.77
C ILE A 294 -10.69 -14.91 -21.12
N LEU A 295 -10.72 -16.03 -21.87
CA LEU A 295 -11.41 -16.12 -23.16
C LEU A 295 -12.91 -15.80 -23.06
N SER A 296 -13.58 -16.31 -22.02
CA SER A 296 -15.02 -16.02 -21.81
C SER A 296 -15.31 -14.54 -21.60
N MET A 297 -14.35 -13.77 -21.07
CA MET A 297 -14.51 -12.34 -20.80
C MET A 297 -14.40 -11.46 -22.06
N VAL A 298 -14.06 -12.02 -23.23
CA VAL A 298 -14.20 -11.31 -24.52
C VAL A 298 -15.67 -10.96 -24.79
N LEU A 299 -16.60 -11.73 -24.20
CA LEU A 299 -18.05 -11.50 -24.24
C LEU A 299 -18.56 -11.02 -22.87
N ASP A 300 -17.74 -10.28 -22.12
CA ASP A 300 -18.20 -9.69 -20.87
C ASP A 300 -19.42 -8.78 -21.12
N LYS A 301 -20.33 -8.73 -20.13
CA LYS A 301 -21.55 -7.91 -20.23
C LYS A 301 -21.23 -6.42 -20.27
N ASP A 302 -20.09 -6.04 -19.70
CA ASP A 302 -19.58 -4.69 -19.74
C ASP A 302 -18.60 -4.53 -20.92
N PRO A 303 -18.89 -3.65 -21.89
CA PRO A 303 -18.08 -3.54 -23.11
C PRO A 303 -16.66 -3.04 -22.82
N ASP A 304 -16.45 -2.23 -21.78
CA ASP A 304 -15.11 -1.74 -21.44
C ASP A 304 -14.23 -2.90 -20.96
N VAL A 305 -14.80 -3.82 -20.17
CA VAL A 305 -14.11 -5.04 -19.74
C VAL A 305 -13.78 -5.92 -20.95
N ALA A 306 -14.75 -6.13 -21.85
CA ALA A 306 -14.54 -6.96 -23.04
C ALA A 306 -13.41 -6.43 -23.93
N VAL A 307 -13.36 -5.12 -24.17
CA VAL A 307 -12.29 -4.46 -24.94
C VAL A 307 -10.92 -4.69 -24.30
N GLU A 308 -10.80 -4.49 -22.99
CA GLU A 308 -9.52 -4.68 -22.30
C GLU A 308 -9.08 -6.15 -22.28
N VAL A 309 -10.02 -7.09 -22.29
CA VAL A 309 -9.70 -8.52 -22.38
C VAL A 309 -9.13 -8.86 -23.76
N VAL A 310 -9.67 -8.27 -24.83
CA VAL A 310 -9.09 -8.43 -26.17
C VAL A 310 -7.65 -7.89 -26.19
N ASN A 311 -7.42 -6.71 -25.62
CA ASN A 311 -6.07 -6.15 -25.49
C ASN A 311 -5.13 -7.07 -24.68
N LEU A 312 -5.62 -7.69 -23.61
CA LEU A 312 -4.87 -8.67 -22.82
C LEU A 312 -4.50 -9.91 -23.66
N LEU A 313 -5.43 -10.45 -24.45
CA LEU A 313 -5.16 -11.61 -25.30
C LEU A 313 -4.11 -11.31 -26.37
N LEU A 314 -4.09 -10.09 -26.92
CA LEU A 314 -3.05 -9.64 -27.84
C LEU A 314 -1.66 -9.59 -27.21
N LEU A 315 -1.56 -9.36 -25.90
CA LEU A 315 -0.29 -9.43 -25.16
C LEU A 315 0.12 -10.87 -24.88
N ILE A 316 -0.83 -11.75 -24.57
CA ILE A 316 -0.56 -13.17 -24.29
C ILE A 316 -0.08 -13.92 -25.55
N GLN A 317 -0.49 -13.48 -26.74
CA GLN A 317 -0.10 -14.11 -28.00
C GLN A 317 1.33 -13.75 -28.45
N GLN A 318 1.91 -12.64 -27.96
CA GLN A 318 3.24 -12.15 -28.34
C GLN A 318 4.37 -12.97 -27.73
#